data_AF-A0A7S1SSB5-F1
#
_entry.id   AF-A0A7S1SSB5-F1
#
_cell.length_a   1.000
_cell.length_b   1.000
_cell.length_c   1.000
_cell.angle_alpha   90.00
_cell.angle_beta   90.00
_cell.angle_gamma   90.00
#
_symmetry.space_group_name_H-M   'P 1'
#
loop_
_entity.id
_entity.type
_entity.pdbx_description
1 polymer ?
#
loop_
_entity_poly.entity_id
_entity_poly.type
_entity_poly.pdbx_seq_one_letter_code
_entity_poly.pdbx_strand_id
1 'polypeptide(L)'
;MSADKVQALVNYYAREGQSRHIQTVCNEVLRKRPNDPQLIFWHAYGLILEGSFSEALRELNSAPVDDDSRLAVLAGMIQAHQSAKIVDDEAVVELQGRLEVEEGTANVGAVVQLATLYWHTGLLERGRGLLERCLRSHPDALDAQCV
;
A
#
# COMPACT_ATOMS: atom_id res chain seq x y z
N MET A 1 -13.70 -15.85 -1.44
CA MET A 1 -12.40 -15.80 -2.12
C MET A 1 -11.33 -15.94 -1.05
N SER A 2 -10.34 -16.82 -1.21
CA SER A 2 -9.21 -16.90 -0.27
C SER A 2 -8.38 -15.64 -0.34
N ALA A 3 -7.70 -15.26 0.74
CA ALA A 3 -6.88 -14.05 0.81
C ALA A 3 -5.87 -13.96 -0.34
N ASP A 4 -5.13 -15.05 -0.60
CA ASP A 4 -4.12 -15.12 -1.68
C ASP A 4 -4.72 -14.83 -3.06
N LYS A 5 -5.92 -15.33 -3.33
CA LYS A 5 -6.60 -15.09 -4.61
C LYS A 5 -7.07 -13.65 -4.73
N VAL A 6 -7.48 -13.01 -3.62
CA VAL A 6 -7.80 -11.57 -3.63
C VAL A 6 -6.54 -10.77 -3.97
N GLN A 7 -5.44 -11.05 -3.27
CA GLN A 7 -4.18 -10.33 -3.44
C GLN A 7 -3.65 -10.47 -4.88
N ALA A 8 -3.68 -11.67 -5.45
CA ALA A 8 -3.25 -11.90 -6.83
C ALA A 8 -4.09 -11.12 -7.84
N LEU A 9 -5.41 -11.05 -7.66
CA LEU A 9 -6.30 -10.28 -8.53
C LEU A 9 -6.05 -8.78 -8.41
N VAL A 10 -5.91 -8.27 -7.18
CA VAL A 10 -5.62 -6.87 -6.93
C VAL A 10 -4.29 -6.46 -7.57
N ASN A 11 -3.23 -7.25 -7.37
CA ASN A 11 -1.92 -6.98 -7.98
C ASN A 11 -1.99 -7.02 -9.52
N TYR A 12 -2.75 -7.96 -10.09
CA TYR A 12 -2.98 -8.02 -11.53
C TYR A 12 -3.67 -6.75 -12.04
N TYR A 13 -4.78 -6.34 -11.42
CA TYR A 13 -5.50 -5.12 -11.84
C TYR A 13 -4.70 -3.85 -11.61
N ALA A 14 -3.88 -3.78 -10.55
CA ALA A 14 -2.98 -2.66 -10.29
C ALA A 14 -1.93 -2.51 -11.41
N ARG A 15 -1.35 -3.63 -11.88
CA ARG A 15 -0.41 -3.62 -13.02
C ARG A 15 -1.05 -3.15 -14.32
N GLU A 16 -2.29 -3.53 -14.56
CA GLU A 16 -3.04 -3.14 -15.76
C GLU A 16 -3.69 -1.74 -15.64
N GLY A 17 -3.53 -1.05 -14.50
CA GLY A 17 -4.13 0.26 -14.25
C GLY A 17 -5.66 0.23 -14.13
N GLN A 18 -6.25 -0.93 -13.84
CA GLN A 18 -7.70 -1.14 -13.79
C GLN A 18 -8.29 -0.78 -12.42
N SER A 19 -8.25 0.52 -12.08
CA SER A 19 -8.70 1.08 -10.79
C SER A 19 -10.07 0.57 -10.30
N ARG A 20 -11.08 0.58 -11.18
CA ARG A 20 -12.45 0.13 -10.84
C ARG A 20 -12.54 -1.35 -10.48
N HIS A 21 -11.73 -2.18 -11.12
CA HIS A 21 -11.70 -3.61 -10.83
C HIS A 21 -11.06 -3.87 -9.45
N ILE A 22 -10.01 -3.11 -9.10
CA ILE A 22 -9.42 -3.14 -7.75
C ILE A 22 -10.49 -2.80 -6.72
N GLN A 23 -11.17 -1.66 -6.89
CA GLN A 23 -12.22 -1.21 -5.95
C GLN A 23 -13.36 -2.23 -5.83
N THR A 24 -13.81 -2.80 -6.96
CA THR A 24 -14.89 -3.80 -6.99
C THR A 24 -14.51 -5.06 -6.20
N VAL A 25 -13.29 -5.58 -6.43
CA VAL A 25 -12.80 -6.77 -5.73
C VAL A 25 -12.64 -6.52 -4.24
N CYS A 26 -12.04 -5.39 -3.84
CA CYS A 26 -11.90 -5.05 -2.42
C CYS A 26 -13.27 -4.92 -1.74
N ASN A 27 -14.20 -4.18 -2.35
CA ASN A 27 -15.55 -3.97 -1.80
C ASN A 27 -16.33 -5.27 -1.62
N GLU A 28 -16.24 -6.21 -2.58
CA GLU A 28 -16.93 -7.49 -2.46
C GLU A 28 -16.45 -8.27 -1.22
N VAL A 29 -15.14 -8.22 -0.95
CA VAL A 29 -14.52 -8.96 0.14
C VAL A 29 -14.68 -8.23 1.48
N LEU A 30 -14.62 -6.90 1.49
CA LEU A 30 -14.84 -6.06 2.68
C LEU A 30 -16.24 -6.24 3.27
N ARG A 31 -17.25 -6.59 2.46
CA ARG A 31 -18.59 -6.98 2.96
C ARG A 31 -18.56 -8.18 3.92
N LYS A 32 -17.56 -9.06 3.78
CA LYS A 32 -17.40 -10.27 4.60
C LYS A 32 -16.32 -10.11 5.66
N ARG A 33 -15.28 -9.32 5.36
CA ARG A 33 -14.17 -8.97 6.25
C ARG A 33 -14.15 -7.45 6.42
N PRO A 34 -15.12 -6.88 7.15
CA PRO A 34 -15.06 -5.45 7.45
C PRO A 34 -13.78 -5.19 8.24
N ASN A 35 -13.17 -4.02 8.06
CA ASN A 35 -11.98 -3.61 8.81
C ASN A 35 -10.70 -4.41 8.49
N ASP A 36 -10.60 -5.05 7.33
CA ASP A 36 -9.35 -5.65 6.84
C ASP A 36 -8.40 -4.55 6.31
N PRO A 37 -7.29 -4.26 7.00
CA PRO A 37 -6.41 -3.12 6.68
C PRO A 37 -5.86 -3.17 5.25
N GLN A 38 -5.48 -4.36 4.80
CA GLN A 38 -4.89 -4.57 3.49
C GLN A 38 -5.92 -4.32 2.38
N LEU A 39 -7.15 -4.80 2.55
CA LEU A 39 -8.22 -4.55 1.57
C LEU A 39 -8.63 -3.08 1.51
N ILE A 40 -8.67 -2.40 2.65
CA ILE A 40 -8.94 -0.95 2.74
C ILE A 40 -7.84 -0.17 2.01
N PHE A 41 -6.58 -0.51 2.27
CA PHE A 41 -5.45 0.09 1.56
C PHE A 41 -5.58 -0.07 0.03
N TRP A 42 -5.83 -1.28 -0.46
CA TRP A 42 -5.94 -1.52 -1.90
C TRP A 42 -7.18 -0.86 -2.53
N HIS A 43 -8.28 -0.78 -1.80
CA HIS A 43 -9.45 -0.02 -2.24
C HIS A 43 -9.09 1.48 -2.41
N ALA A 44 -8.46 2.07 -1.39
CA ALA A 44 -7.99 3.45 -1.44
C ALA A 44 -6.96 3.68 -2.55
N TYR A 45 -6.06 2.73 -2.81
CA TYR A 45 -5.14 2.80 -3.96
C TYR A 45 -5.91 2.89 -5.29
N GLY A 46 -6.98 2.10 -5.44
CA GLY A 46 -7.88 2.22 -6.59
C GLY A 46 -8.53 3.61 -6.71
N LEU A 47 -8.87 4.26 -5.60
CA LEU A 47 -9.39 5.63 -5.59
C LEU A 47 -8.32 6.66 -5.98
N ILE A 48 -7.07 6.49 -5.51
CA ILE A 48 -5.93 7.34 -5.90
C ILE A 48 -5.72 7.29 -7.41
N LEU A 49 -5.76 6.09 -8.01
CA LEU A 49 -5.61 5.93 -9.47
C LEU A 49 -6.72 6.61 -10.28
N GLU A 50 -7.93 6.77 -9.72
CA GLU A 50 -9.03 7.52 -10.37
C GLU A 50 -9.00 9.03 -10.11
N GLY A 51 -8.09 9.52 -9.27
CA GLY A 51 -8.02 10.92 -8.87
C GLY A 51 -8.95 11.31 -7.71
N SER A 52 -9.57 10.34 -7.04
CA SER A 52 -10.46 10.54 -5.89
C SER A 52 -9.67 10.68 -4.58
N PHE A 53 -8.70 11.59 -4.54
CA PHE A 53 -7.69 11.68 -3.47
C PHE A 53 -8.30 11.96 -2.08
N SER A 54 -9.28 12.85 -1.97
CA SER A 54 -9.91 13.17 -0.68
C SER A 54 -10.65 11.97 -0.08
N GLU A 55 -11.26 11.14 -0.94
CA GLU A 55 -11.94 9.93 -0.48
C GLU A 55 -10.92 8.86 -0.07
N ALA A 56 -9.86 8.68 -0.85
CA ALA A 56 -8.76 7.78 -0.51
C ALA A 56 -8.12 8.17 0.84
N LEU A 57 -7.84 9.45 1.06
CA LEU A 57 -7.29 9.94 2.33
C LEU A 57 -8.24 9.71 3.49
N ARG A 58 -9.55 9.95 3.32
CA ARG A 58 -10.53 9.67 4.36
C ARG A 58 -10.52 8.19 4.75
N GLU A 59 -10.49 7.31 3.76
CA GLU A 59 -10.47 5.88 3.96
C GLU A 59 -9.18 5.42 4.66
N LEU A 60 -8.01 5.84 4.19
CA LEU A 60 -6.71 5.52 4.79
C LEU A 60 -6.57 6.04 6.22
N ASN A 61 -7.05 7.25 6.51
CA ASN A 61 -7.03 7.81 7.87
C ASN A 61 -7.92 7.04 8.85
N SER A 62 -9.00 6.43 8.35
CA SER A 62 -9.93 5.64 9.15
C SER A 62 -9.58 4.15 9.21
N ALA A 63 -8.57 3.71 8.46
CA ALA A 63 -8.21 2.32 8.36
C ALA A 63 -7.72 1.81 9.73
N PRO A 64 -8.19 0.65 10.20
CA PRO A 64 -7.45 -0.07 11.23
C PRO A 64 -6.08 -0.38 10.64
N VAL A 65 -5.01 -0.04 11.36
CA VAL A 65 -3.63 -0.27 10.89
C VAL A 65 -3.03 -1.38 11.73
N ASP A 66 -2.64 -2.46 11.07
CA ASP A 66 -1.78 -3.49 11.64
C ASP A 66 -0.31 -3.25 11.22
N ASP A 67 0.60 -4.03 11.80
CA ASP A 67 2.03 -3.85 11.56
C ASP A 67 2.37 -4.09 10.07
N ASP A 68 1.67 -5.02 9.40
CA ASP A 68 1.89 -5.39 8.00
C ASP A 68 1.39 -4.34 7.01
N SER A 69 0.37 -3.54 7.36
CA SER A 69 -0.22 -2.55 6.45
C SER A 69 0.27 -1.13 6.71
N ARG A 70 0.92 -0.88 7.86
CA ARG A 70 1.31 0.46 8.31
C ARG A 70 2.12 1.24 7.29
N LEU A 71 3.16 0.63 6.74
CA LEU A 71 4.03 1.28 5.76
C LEU A 71 3.28 1.61 4.46
N ALA A 72 2.48 0.66 3.97
CA ALA A 72 1.70 0.83 2.75
C ALA A 72 0.65 1.94 2.90
N VAL A 73 -0.04 2.01 4.04
CA VAL A 73 -0.99 3.09 4.35
C VAL A 73 -0.30 4.46 4.34
N LEU A 74 0.84 4.61 5.03
CA LEU A 74 1.60 5.86 5.05
C LEU A 74 2.04 6.27 3.63
N ALA A 75 2.60 5.34 2.86
CA ALA A 75 3.03 5.60 1.49
C ALA A 75 1.85 5.95 0.56
N GLY A 76 0.70 5.29 0.72
CA GLY A 76 -0.53 5.62 0.00
C GLY A 76 -1.06 7.02 0.33
N MET A 77 -1.00 7.44 1.59
CA MET A 77 -1.37 8.80 2.00
C MET A 77 -0.44 9.84 1.38
N ILE A 78 0.88 9.61 1.41
CA ILE A 78 1.87 10.47 0.74
C ILE A 78 1.54 10.60 -0.75
N GLN A 79 1.29 9.47 -1.43
CA GLN A 79 0.93 9.46 -2.84
C GLN A 79 -0.35 10.27 -3.12
N ALA A 80 -1.37 10.12 -2.28
CA ALA A 80 -2.62 10.86 -2.43
C ALA A 80 -2.43 12.38 -2.24
N HIS A 81 -1.67 12.80 -1.23
CA HIS A 81 -1.36 14.22 -1.01
C HIS A 81 -0.55 14.82 -2.16
N GLN A 82 0.48 14.12 -2.64
CA GLN A 82 1.33 14.59 -3.73
C GLN A 82 0.59 14.64 -5.08
N SER A 83 -0.43 13.80 -5.26
CA SER A 83 -1.22 13.75 -6.50
C SER A 83 -2.39 14.73 -6.49
N ALA A 84 -2.74 15.31 -5.34
CA ALA A 84 -3.83 16.27 -5.22
C ALA A 84 -3.51 17.58 -5.95
N LYS A 85 -4.57 18.27 -6.42
CA LYS A 85 -4.43 19.56 -7.12
C LYS A 85 -3.77 20.64 -6.26
N ILE A 86 -4.04 20.61 -4.96
CA ILE A 86 -3.40 21.45 -3.96
C ILE A 86 -2.68 20.49 -3.04
N VAL A 87 -1.35 20.51 -3.10
CA VAL A 87 -0.50 19.68 -2.26
C VAL A 87 -0.42 20.31 -0.87
N ASP A 88 -0.59 19.49 0.15
CA ASP A 88 -0.32 19.86 1.55
C ASP A 88 1.10 19.43 1.87
N ASP A 89 2.06 20.33 1.63
CA ASP A 89 3.49 20.03 1.81
C ASP A 89 3.86 19.70 3.26
N GLU A 90 3.16 20.29 4.23
CA GLU A 90 3.36 20.01 5.65
C GLU A 90 2.96 18.57 5.98
N ALA A 91 1.76 18.15 5.54
CA ALA A 91 1.31 16.77 5.69
C ALA A 91 2.23 15.77 4.99
N VAL A 92 2.72 16.10 3.79
CA VAL A 92 3.67 15.24 3.05
C VAL A 92 4.97 15.06 3.85
N VAL A 93 5.56 16.14 4.37
CA VAL A 93 6.80 16.08 5.15
C VAL A 93 6.60 15.27 6.43
N GLU A 94 5.50 15.49 7.15
CA GLU A 94 5.18 14.74 8.37
C GLU A 94 5.06 13.24 8.08
N LEU A 95 4.29 12.87 7.04
CA LEU A 95 4.08 11.48 6.66
C LEU A 95 5.37 10.81 6.19
N GLN A 96 6.22 11.53 5.44
CA GLN A 96 7.53 11.01 5.03
C GLN A 96 8.45 10.74 6.23
N GLY A 97 8.50 11.65 7.20
CA GLY A 97 9.27 11.43 8.42
C GLY A 97 8.75 10.24 9.24
N ARG A 98 7.43 10.09 9.33
CA ARG A 98 6.81 8.92 9.98
C ARG A 98 7.14 7.61 9.25
N LEU A 99 7.07 7.63 7.92
CA LEU A 99 7.41 6.46 7.10
C LEU A 99 8.87 6.04 7.32
N GLU A 100 9.81 6.97 7.34
CA GLU A 100 11.23 6.67 7.57
C GLU A 100 11.48 6.03 8.95
N VAL A 101 10.82 6.53 9.99
CA VAL A 101 10.91 5.96 11.35
C VAL A 101 10.33 4.54 11.39
N GLU A 102 9.12 4.35 10.86
CA GLU A 102 8.43 3.06 10.88
C GLU A 102 9.14 2.01 10.01
N GLU A 103 9.75 2.41 8.89
CA GLU A 103 10.59 1.55 8.05
C GLU A 103 11.80 0.98 8.81
N GLY A 104 12.29 1.68 9.85
CA GLY A 104 13.41 1.23 10.67
C GLY A 104 13.09 0.02 11.55
N THR A 105 11.82 -0.16 11.91
CA THR A 105 11.34 -1.22 12.81
C THR A 105 10.34 -2.17 12.16
N ALA A 106 10.11 -2.03 10.85
CA ALA A 106 9.11 -2.77 10.12
C ALA A 106 9.41 -4.27 10.05
N ASN A 107 8.34 -5.06 10.10
CA ASN A 107 8.43 -6.50 9.86
C ASN A 107 8.52 -6.81 8.35
N VAL A 108 8.75 -8.08 8.02
CA VAL A 108 8.86 -8.53 6.62
C VAL A 108 7.58 -8.27 5.83
N GLY A 109 6.41 -8.50 6.43
CA GLY A 109 5.10 -8.30 5.77
C GLY A 109 4.90 -6.85 5.31
N ALA A 110 5.19 -5.90 6.20
CA ALA A 110 5.12 -4.47 5.92
C ALA A 110 6.06 -4.04 4.80
N VAL A 111 7.29 -4.56 4.80
CA VAL A 111 8.27 -4.31 3.75
C VAL A 111 7.78 -4.86 2.41
N VAL A 112 7.25 -6.08 2.39
CA VAL A 112 6.70 -6.71 1.17
C VAL A 112 5.54 -5.90 0.61
N GLN A 113 4.60 -5.45 1.45
CA GLN A 113 3.48 -4.62 1.00
C GLN A 113 3.95 -3.27 0.44
N LEU A 114 4.87 -2.60 1.12
CA LEU A 114 5.43 -1.32 0.64
C LEU A 114 6.20 -1.49 -0.67
N ALA A 115 7.04 -2.52 -0.79
CA ALA A 115 7.78 -2.81 -2.01
C ALA A 115 6.83 -3.12 -3.18
N THR A 116 5.73 -3.84 -2.93
CA THR A 116 4.69 -4.11 -3.94
C THR A 116 4.06 -2.80 -4.42
N LEU A 117 3.72 -1.87 -3.52
CA LEU A 117 3.22 -0.55 -3.91
C LEU A 117 4.25 0.23 -4.75
N TYR A 118 5.53 0.21 -4.36
CA TYR A 118 6.60 0.85 -5.14
C TYR A 118 6.76 0.25 -6.52
N TRP A 119 6.52 -1.05 -6.69
CA TRP A 119 6.47 -1.67 -8.00
C TRP A 119 5.36 -1.09 -8.87
N HIS A 120 4.13 -0.99 -8.34
CA HIS A 120 2.98 -0.46 -9.08
C HIS A 120 3.06 1.04 -9.37
N THR A 121 3.81 1.79 -8.57
CA THR A 121 4.01 3.24 -8.76
C THR A 121 5.23 3.58 -9.60
N GLY A 122 6.01 2.57 -10.05
CA GLY A 122 7.21 2.75 -10.86
C GLY A 122 8.45 3.15 -10.07
N LEU A 123 8.39 3.17 -8.74
CA LEU A 123 9.51 3.44 -7.83
C LEU A 123 10.37 2.19 -7.60
N LEU A 124 10.74 1.50 -8.69
CA LEU A 124 11.36 0.17 -8.67
C LEU A 124 12.65 0.12 -7.84
N GLU A 125 13.50 1.14 -7.96
CA GLU A 125 14.77 1.21 -7.23
C GLU A 125 14.56 1.31 -5.71
N ARG A 126 13.51 2.03 -5.28
CA ARG A 126 13.16 2.13 -3.85
C ARG A 126 12.65 0.78 -3.33
N GLY A 127 11.75 0.13 -4.09
CA GLY A 127 11.26 -1.20 -3.77
C GLY A 127 12.38 -2.23 -3.65
N ARG A 128 13.28 -2.28 -4.64
CA ARG A 128 14.42 -3.20 -4.63
C ARG A 128 15.34 -2.96 -3.43
N GLY A 129 15.71 -1.70 -3.17
CA GLY A 129 16.57 -1.37 -2.03
C GLY A 129 15.97 -1.77 -0.68
N LEU A 130 14.64 -1.64 -0.54
CA LEU A 130 13.92 -2.06 0.66
C LEU A 130 13.95 -3.59 0.84
N LEU A 131 13.66 -4.35 -0.22
CA LEU A 131 13.69 -5.82 -0.19
C LEU A 131 15.11 -6.36 0.05
N GLU A 132 16.12 -5.79 -0.60
CA GLU A 132 17.52 -6.18 -0.38
C GLU A 132 17.96 -5.99 1.08
N ARG A 133 17.54 -4.88 1.73
CA ARG A 133 17.78 -4.66 3.16
C ARG A 133 17.08 -5.72 4.00
N CYS A 134 15.82 -6.01 3.68
CA CYS A 134 15.02 -7.01 4.39
C CYS A 134 15.64 -8.41 4.31
N LEU A 135 16.02 -8.86 3.11
CA LEU A 135 16.62 -10.17 2.86
C LEU A 135 18.00 -10.33 3.49
N ARG A 136 18.77 -9.24 3.65
CA ARG A 136 20.03 -9.28 4.42
C ARG A 136 19.79 -9.59 5.90
N SER A 137 18.71 -9.08 6.47
CA SER A 137 18.33 -9.32 7.88
C SER A 137 17.54 -10.62 8.07
N HIS A 138 16.79 -11.04 7.05
CA HIS A 138 15.91 -12.21 7.08
C HIS A 138 16.07 -13.02 5.78
N PRO A 139 17.14 -13.82 5.63
CA PRO A 139 17.41 -14.55 4.39
C PRO A 139 16.32 -15.55 3.99
N ASP A 140 15.61 -16.10 4.99
CA ASP A 140 14.57 -17.13 4.81
C ASP A 140 13.18 -16.53 4.49
N ALA A 141 13.07 -15.21 4.33
CA ALA A 141 11.82 -14.54 4.00
C ALA A 141 11.41 -14.77 2.53
N LEU A 142 10.79 -15.91 2.25
CA LEU A 142 10.33 -16.32 0.91
C LEU A 142 9.41 -15.28 0.26
N ASP A 143 8.54 -14.65 1.05
CA ASP A 143 7.59 -13.66 0.55
C ASP A 143 8.31 -12.41 -0.02
N ALA A 144 9.46 -12.04 0.55
CA ALA A 144 10.28 -10.94 0.06
C ALA A 144 11.09 -11.28 -1.19
N GLN A 145 11.26 -12.56 -1.53
CA GLN A 145 11.93 -13.01 -2.74
C GLN A 145 11.01 -13.00 -3.97
N CYS A 146 9.70 -12.94 -3.78
CA CYS A 146 8.69 -13.13 -4.83
C CYS A 146 7.99 -11.83 -5.29
N VAL A 147 8.39 -10.66 -4.76
CA VAL A 147 7.86 -9.33 -5.13
C VAL A 147 8.56 -8.81 -6.38
#